data_AF-A0A1F2V980-F1
#
_entry.id   AF-A0A1F2V980-F1
#
_cell.length_a   1.000
_cell.length_b   1.000
_cell.length_c   1.000
_cell.angle_alpha   90.00
_cell.angle_beta   90.00
_cell.angle_gamma   90.00
#
_symmetry.space_group_name_H-M   'P 1'
#
loop_
_entity.id
_entity.type
_entity.pdbx_description
1 polymer ?
#
loop_
_entity_poly.entity_id
_entity_poly.type
_entity_poly.pdbx_seq_one_letter_code
_entity_poly.pdbx_strand_id
1 'polypeptide(L)'
;MRKFAVLTLTFLCLQAAWAAVLPVGVVAQAQPASYRGDWSADSRNTWRDDDGEPRVQFNLRSNAGDSRWGFGVRLRDLAGLPSSALSSTADNIQFTFAREAGSFRFSGSFDQGRGNGTYTFTPDPSFITNMGAAGYRNLSIDDIVRLAVIDVTVAHVRGLAQAGYGSLSLDDMVRTRIHRVTPEFVRDLAAVGYKGIVVDDLVRMGIHGATPANIKALQAAGIRGQSVEDLIRFRIHKVTPDYIKGMREVGFVTVSEEQLVRMKIHKVDAQFIRDARADGLSVQTPGDAVDLAIHGPRWHKRR
;
A
#
# COMPACT_ATOMS: atom_id res chain seq x y z
N MET A 1 -96.65 38.05 40.86
CA MET A 1 -96.22 38.94 41.97
C MET A 1 -94.98 38.35 42.63
N ARG A 2 -93.92 39.16 42.77
CA ARG A 2 -92.74 39.08 43.68
C ARG A 2 -92.01 37.71 43.82
N LYS A 3 -90.85 37.55 43.15
CA LYS A 3 -89.46 37.75 43.66
C LYS A 3 -89.11 36.86 44.86
N PHE A 4 -88.13 35.97 44.71
CA PHE A 4 -86.85 36.00 45.43
C PHE A 4 -85.83 35.09 44.72
N ALA A 5 -84.60 35.60 44.62
CA ALA A 5 -83.44 34.94 44.04
C ALA A 5 -82.68 34.16 45.11
N VAL A 6 -82.06 33.04 44.74
CA VAL A 6 -80.79 32.59 45.34
C VAL A 6 -79.93 31.97 44.24
N LEU A 7 -78.72 32.50 44.14
CA LEU A 7 -77.62 32.13 43.26
C LEU A 7 -76.80 31.06 44.00
N THR A 8 -76.56 29.91 43.37
CA THR A 8 -75.51 28.98 43.84
C THR A 8 -74.72 28.48 42.64
N LEU A 9 -73.50 29.00 42.55
CA LEU A 9 -72.41 28.61 41.66
C LEU A 9 -71.68 27.43 42.32
N THR A 10 -71.39 26.32 41.62
CA THR A 10 -70.11 25.58 41.80
C THR A 10 -69.92 24.38 40.86
N PHE A 11 -68.78 24.44 40.16
CA PHE A 11 -67.87 23.41 39.65
C PHE A 11 -68.34 22.28 38.69
N LEU A 12 -68.09 22.55 37.41
CA LEU A 12 -67.81 21.54 36.38
C LEU A 12 -66.45 20.89 36.70
N CYS A 13 -66.45 19.59 37.01
CA CYS A 13 -65.23 18.81 37.25
C CYS A 13 -64.61 18.42 35.90
N LEU A 14 -63.64 19.20 35.42
CA LEU A 14 -62.85 18.85 34.23
C LEU A 14 -61.79 17.80 34.65
N GLN A 15 -62.02 16.52 34.35
CA GLN A 15 -60.99 15.50 34.52
C GLN A 15 -59.94 15.68 33.41
N ALA A 16 -58.81 16.29 33.76
CA ALA A 16 -57.62 16.30 32.92
C ALA A 16 -56.99 14.89 32.95
N ALA A 17 -57.14 14.13 31.86
CA ALA A 17 -56.37 12.92 31.64
C ALA A 17 -54.91 13.30 31.40
N TRP A 18 -54.05 13.08 32.40
CA TRP A 18 -52.60 13.16 32.23
C TRP A 18 -52.14 11.93 31.44
N ALA A 19 -51.86 12.11 30.15
CA ALA A 19 -51.06 11.16 29.40
C ALA A 19 -49.62 11.25 29.91
N ALA A 20 -49.17 10.26 30.68
CA ALA A 20 -47.78 10.11 31.07
C ALA A 20 -46.93 9.86 29.81
N VAL A 21 -46.27 10.91 29.33
CA VAL A 21 -45.20 10.77 28.33
C VAL A 21 -43.99 10.18 29.06
N LEU A 22 -43.81 8.87 28.93
CA LEU A 22 -42.59 8.22 29.41
C LEU A 22 -41.41 8.79 28.60
N PRO A 23 -40.33 9.26 29.24
CA PRO A 23 -39.14 9.66 28.51
C PRO A 23 -38.59 8.41 27.82
N VAL A 24 -38.50 8.45 26.49
CA VAL A 24 -37.70 7.50 25.72
C VAL A 24 -36.29 7.61 26.28
N GLY A 25 -35.87 6.58 27.01
CA GLY A 25 -34.52 6.50 27.55
C GLY A 25 -33.54 6.62 26.38
N VAL A 26 -32.76 7.71 26.37
CA VAL A 26 -31.57 7.77 25.53
C VAL A 26 -30.68 6.66 26.04
N VAL A 27 -30.65 5.54 25.32
CA VAL A 27 -29.59 4.55 25.52
C VAL A 27 -28.31 5.29 25.18
N ALA A 28 -27.52 5.63 26.20
CA ALA A 28 -26.17 6.11 26.01
C ALA A 28 -25.44 5.00 25.23
N GLN A 29 -25.31 5.17 23.91
CA GLN A 29 -24.43 4.34 23.13
C GLN A 29 -23.05 4.50 23.76
N ALA A 30 -22.52 3.42 24.33
CA ALA A 30 -21.15 3.39 24.78
C ALA A 30 -20.29 3.83 23.60
N GLN A 31 -19.65 5.00 23.71
CA GLN A 31 -18.72 5.45 22.69
C GLN A 31 -17.68 4.34 22.55
N PRO A 32 -17.53 3.72 21.37
CA PRO A 32 -16.52 2.69 21.18
C PRO A 32 -15.18 3.29 21.61
N ALA A 33 -14.40 2.51 22.36
CA ALA A 33 -13.12 2.94 22.90
C ALA A 33 -12.33 3.70 21.81
N SER A 34 -12.18 5.01 21.98
CA SER A 34 -11.69 5.85 20.90
C SER A 34 -10.22 5.52 20.67
N TYR A 35 -9.91 4.88 19.54
CA TYR A 35 -8.54 4.80 19.09
C TYR A 35 -8.08 6.22 18.78
N ARG A 36 -7.12 6.72 19.54
CA ARG A 36 -6.69 8.11 19.51
C ARG A 36 -5.20 8.23 19.71
N GLY A 37 -4.66 9.34 19.27
CA GLY A 37 -3.24 9.54 19.29
C GLY A 37 -2.84 10.94 18.89
N ASP A 38 -1.54 11.11 18.77
CA ASP A 38 -0.93 12.30 18.19
C ASP A 38 -0.62 12.05 16.71
N TRP A 39 -0.73 13.09 15.90
CA TRP A 39 -0.27 13.08 14.52
C TRP A 39 0.76 14.17 14.27
N SER A 40 1.62 13.93 13.29
CA SER A 40 2.46 14.96 12.68
C SER A 40 2.47 14.81 11.17
N ALA A 41 2.70 15.91 10.47
CA ALA A 41 2.82 15.92 9.01
C ALA A 41 3.91 16.90 8.57
N ASP A 42 4.57 16.60 7.45
CA ASP A 42 5.49 17.52 6.78
C ASP A 42 5.15 17.60 5.29
N SER A 43 4.46 18.67 4.90
CA SER A 43 4.07 18.91 3.51
C SER A 43 5.17 19.57 2.66
N ARG A 44 6.33 19.88 3.24
CA ARG A 44 7.47 20.44 2.52
C ARG A 44 8.30 19.35 1.83
N ASN A 45 8.21 18.11 2.32
CA ASN A 45 8.88 16.96 1.74
C ASN A 45 7.83 16.02 1.11
N THR A 46 7.50 16.28 -0.15
CA THR A 46 6.55 15.45 -0.90
C THR A 46 7.26 14.55 -1.89
N TRP A 47 6.69 13.36 -2.12
CA TRP A 47 7.08 12.47 -3.21
C TRP A 47 5.86 12.15 -4.06
N ARG A 48 6.07 11.54 -5.23
CA ARG A 48 4.99 11.13 -6.13
C ARG A 48 5.03 9.61 -6.28
N ASP A 49 3.85 8.99 -6.24
CA ASP A 49 3.67 7.58 -6.59
C ASP A 49 3.35 7.46 -8.10
N ASP A 50 2.99 6.25 -8.54
CA ASP A 50 2.70 5.92 -9.95
C ASP A 50 1.54 6.75 -10.53
N ASP A 51 0.64 7.29 -9.70
CA ASP A 51 -0.43 8.22 -10.12
C ASP A 51 0.06 9.65 -10.39
N GLY A 52 1.35 9.91 -10.17
CA GLY A 52 1.98 11.19 -10.39
C GLY A 52 1.58 12.26 -9.39
N GLU A 53 0.83 11.95 -8.33
CA GLU A 53 0.33 12.96 -7.40
C GLU A 53 1.16 13.09 -6.12
N PRO A 54 1.33 14.32 -5.60
CA PRO A 54 2.15 14.56 -4.43
C PRO A 54 1.53 13.90 -3.19
N ARG A 55 2.38 13.19 -2.44
CA ARG A 55 2.09 12.61 -1.14
C ARG A 55 2.72 13.45 -0.05
N VAL A 56 1.97 13.71 1.01
CA VAL A 56 2.47 14.30 2.24
C VAL A 56 2.65 13.19 3.26
N GLN A 57 3.80 13.16 3.93
CA GLN A 57 4.04 12.24 5.03
C GLN A 57 3.15 12.61 6.21
N PHE A 58 2.36 11.66 6.68
CA PHE A 58 1.70 11.69 7.98
C PHE A 58 2.29 10.63 8.88
N ASN A 59 2.49 10.96 10.15
CA ASN A 59 2.87 10.02 11.18
C ASN A 59 1.81 10.01 12.27
N LEU A 60 1.40 8.83 12.71
CA LEU A 60 0.50 8.62 13.84
C LEU A 60 1.25 7.92 14.96
N ARG A 61 1.00 8.36 16.18
CA ARG A 61 1.42 7.68 17.40
C ARG A 61 0.19 7.44 18.25
N SER A 62 -0.11 6.19 18.60
CA SER A 62 -1.23 5.92 19.51
C SER A 62 -0.91 6.37 20.94
N ASN A 63 -1.93 6.83 21.68
CA ASN A 63 -1.77 7.22 23.08
C ASN A 63 -1.43 6.03 23.98
N ALA A 64 -1.76 4.81 23.55
CA ALA A 64 -1.36 3.57 24.23
C ALA A 64 0.16 3.30 24.15
N GLY A 65 0.92 4.08 23.36
CA GLY A 65 2.38 4.06 23.35
C GLY A 65 3.02 3.05 22.38
N ASP A 66 2.27 2.05 21.93
CA ASP A 66 2.82 0.89 21.22
C ASP A 66 2.82 1.03 19.69
N SER A 67 1.84 1.75 19.12
CA SER A 67 1.65 1.80 17.66
C SER A 67 2.19 3.09 17.06
N ARG A 68 3.08 2.96 16.08
CA ARG A 68 3.62 4.06 15.26
C ARG A 68 3.41 3.76 13.79
N TRP A 69 2.72 4.65 13.10
CA TRP A 69 2.41 4.50 11.68
C TRP A 69 2.93 5.69 10.90
N GLY A 70 3.53 5.44 9.73
CA GLY A 70 3.89 6.46 8.77
C GLY A 70 3.27 6.12 7.41
N PHE A 71 2.64 7.09 6.77
CA PHE A 71 2.03 6.89 5.45
C PHE A 71 1.94 8.18 4.64
N GLY A 72 1.95 8.00 3.32
CA GLY A 72 1.73 9.10 2.38
C GLY A 72 0.24 9.34 2.13
N VAL A 73 -0.18 10.60 2.19
CA VAL A 73 -1.56 11.00 1.92
C VAL A 73 -1.60 12.02 0.79
N ARG A 74 -2.56 11.86 -0.13
CA ARG A 74 -2.90 12.92 -1.08
C ARG A 74 -3.68 13.98 -0.35
N LEU A 75 -3.26 15.24 -0.48
CA LEU A 75 -3.90 16.35 0.21
C LEU A 75 -5.39 16.48 -0.09
N ARG A 76 -5.82 16.17 -1.32
CA ARG A 76 -7.24 16.18 -1.70
C ARG A 76 -8.09 15.11 -1.01
N ASP A 77 -7.47 14.07 -0.46
CA ASP A 77 -8.18 13.03 0.30
C ASP A 77 -8.47 13.49 1.75
N LEU A 78 -7.94 14.66 2.15
CA LEU A 78 -8.14 15.26 3.47
C LEU A 78 -9.30 16.26 3.43
N ALA A 79 -10.51 15.74 3.65
CA ALA A 79 -11.72 16.55 3.67
C ALA A 79 -11.69 17.58 4.80
N GLY A 80 -11.85 18.87 4.46
CA GLY A 80 -11.86 19.97 5.42
C GLY A 80 -10.49 20.56 5.75
N LEU A 81 -9.38 20.03 5.21
CA LEU A 81 -8.08 20.67 5.36
C LEU A 81 -8.03 21.94 4.49
N PRO A 82 -7.82 23.14 5.05
CA PRO A 82 -7.77 24.36 4.27
C PRO A 82 -6.49 24.38 3.42
N SER A 83 -6.60 24.83 2.17
CA SER A 83 -5.45 24.91 1.25
C SER A 83 -4.33 25.83 1.77
N SER A 84 -4.68 26.82 2.60
CA SER A 84 -3.73 27.71 3.27
C SER A 84 -2.84 26.97 4.29
N ALA A 85 -3.29 25.86 4.89
CA ALA A 85 -2.51 25.12 5.90
C ALA A 85 -1.13 24.65 5.39
N LEU A 86 -0.95 24.58 4.07
CA LEU A 86 0.30 24.11 3.46
C LEU A 86 1.30 25.23 3.20
N SER A 87 0.85 26.49 3.23
CA SER A 87 1.65 27.67 2.83
C SER A 87 1.72 28.75 3.89
N SER A 88 0.79 28.76 4.85
CA SER A 88 0.74 29.71 5.95
C SER A 88 0.49 28.99 7.27
N THR A 89 0.56 29.74 8.37
CA THR A 89 0.08 29.27 9.67
C THR A 89 -1.45 29.09 9.61
N ALA A 90 -1.94 27.98 10.18
CA ALA A 90 -3.35 27.65 10.29
C ALA A 90 -3.59 26.94 11.63
N ASP A 91 -4.23 27.64 12.56
CA ASP A 91 -4.54 27.13 13.89
C ASP A 91 -5.96 26.56 13.98
N ASN A 92 -6.19 25.69 14.96
CA ASN A 92 -7.51 25.11 15.26
C ASN A 92 -8.18 24.42 14.07
N ILE A 93 -7.38 23.79 13.20
CA ILE A 93 -7.91 23.09 12.04
C ILE A 93 -8.54 21.76 12.45
N GLN A 94 -9.55 21.36 11.68
CA GLN A 94 -10.15 20.03 11.77
C GLN A 94 -10.38 19.49 10.37
N PHE A 95 -9.94 18.28 10.13
CA PHE A 95 -10.08 17.62 8.84
C PHE A 95 -10.22 16.12 9.02
N THR A 96 -10.66 15.45 7.96
CA THR A 96 -11.00 14.04 7.98
C THR A 96 -10.32 13.30 6.85
N PHE A 97 -9.91 12.07 7.12
CA PHE A 97 -9.37 11.15 6.15
C PHE A 97 -10.18 9.86 6.18
N ALA A 98 -11.00 9.67 5.15
CA ALA A 98 -11.84 8.49 5.02
C ALA A 98 -11.07 7.36 4.34
N ARG A 99 -11.21 6.16 4.89
CA ARG A 99 -10.77 4.88 4.34
C ARG A 99 -11.91 3.90 4.44
N GLU A 100 -11.87 2.83 3.66
CA GLU A 100 -12.91 1.79 3.73
C GLU A 100 -12.98 1.18 5.14
N ALA A 101 -11.82 0.98 5.78
CA ALA A 101 -11.73 0.43 7.14
C ALA A 101 -12.23 1.37 8.25
N GLY A 102 -12.42 2.66 7.97
CA GLY A 102 -12.86 3.65 8.95
C GLY A 102 -12.36 5.05 8.65
N SER A 103 -12.71 5.98 9.53
CA SER A 103 -12.42 7.40 9.34
C SER A 103 -11.51 7.95 10.43
N PHE A 104 -10.46 8.64 10.03
CA PHE A 104 -9.63 9.44 10.92
C PHE A 104 -10.15 10.87 10.98
N ARG A 105 -10.35 11.41 12.18
CA ARG A 105 -10.61 12.83 12.41
C ARG A 105 -9.38 13.45 13.07
N PHE A 106 -8.83 14.47 12.44
CA PHE A 106 -7.66 15.19 12.90
C PHE A 106 -8.08 16.54 13.49
N SER A 107 -7.37 16.97 14.52
CA SER A 107 -7.45 18.32 15.09
C SER A 107 -6.04 18.80 15.41
N GLY A 108 -5.73 20.07 15.15
CA GLY A 108 -4.39 20.60 15.40
C GLY A 108 -4.10 21.91 14.70
N SER A 109 -2.85 22.09 14.30
CA SER A 109 -2.39 23.26 13.55
C SER A 109 -1.38 22.88 12.47
N PHE A 110 -1.19 23.78 11.52
CA PHE A 110 -0.03 23.80 10.64
C PHE A 110 0.72 25.11 10.79
N ASP A 111 2.04 25.05 10.69
CA ASP A 111 2.92 26.20 10.58
C ASP A 111 3.91 25.97 9.43
N GLN A 112 3.80 26.80 8.39
CA GLN A 112 4.64 26.73 7.19
C GLN A 112 4.82 25.30 6.63
N GLY A 113 3.70 24.56 6.53
CA GLY A 113 3.68 23.22 5.98
C GLY A 113 4.05 22.08 6.94
N ARG A 114 4.44 22.37 8.19
CA ARG A 114 4.54 21.36 9.26
C ARG A 114 3.25 21.32 10.07
N GLY A 115 2.62 20.16 10.15
CA GLY A 115 1.38 19.94 10.90
C GLY A 115 1.59 19.07 12.13
N ASN A 116 0.81 19.32 13.18
CA ASN A 116 0.73 18.43 14.34
C ASN A 116 -0.59 18.59 15.09
N GLY A 117 -0.94 17.58 15.89
CA GLY A 117 -2.07 17.65 16.81
C GLY A 117 -2.53 16.27 17.24
N THR A 118 -3.84 16.11 17.47
CA THR A 118 -4.44 14.85 17.89
C THR A 118 -5.38 14.29 16.84
N TYR A 119 -5.57 12.98 16.86
CA TYR A 119 -6.52 12.29 16.00
C TYR A 119 -7.40 11.32 16.79
N THR A 120 -8.57 11.05 16.25
CA THR A 120 -9.39 9.89 16.60
C THR A 120 -9.64 9.04 15.36
N PHE A 121 -9.80 7.73 15.54
CA PHE A 121 -10.18 6.79 14.50
C PHE A 121 -11.48 6.09 14.90
N THR A 122 -12.42 6.08 13.95
CA THR A 122 -13.71 5.38 14.09
C THR A 122 -13.76 4.27 13.03
N PRO A 123 -13.74 2.98 13.43
CA PRO A 123 -13.88 1.86 12.50
C PRO A 123 -15.21 1.90 11.75
N ASP A 124 -15.22 1.43 10.51
CA ASP A 124 -16.46 1.19 9.76
C ASP A 124 -16.99 -0.24 10.03
N PRO A 125 -18.20 -0.40 10.64
CA PRO A 125 -18.78 -1.71 10.92
C PRO A 125 -19.04 -2.55 9.66
N SER A 126 -19.33 -1.91 8.52
CA SER A 126 -19.57 -2.60 7.25
C SER A 126 -18.29 -3.23 6.72
N PHE A 127 -17.15 -2.56 6.85
CA PHE A 127 -15.84 -3.11 6.50
C PHE A 127 -15.50 -4.33 7.36
N ILE A 128 -15.66 -4.22 8.69
CA ILE A 128 -15.40 -5.33 9.62
C ILE A 128 -16.27 -6.55 9.27
N THR A 129 -17.55 -6.32 8.95
CA THR A 129 -18.48 -7.38 8.52
C THR A 129 -18.02 -8.06 7.24
N ASN A 130 -17.61 -7.28 6.23
CA ASN A 130 -17.10 -7.80 4.96
C ASN A 130 -15.79 -8.58 5.14
N MET A 131 -14.87 -8.09 5.98
CA MET A 131 -13.62 -8.79 6.31
C MET A 131 -13.89 -10.10 7.05
N GLY A 132 -14.83 -10.11 8.00
CA GLY A 132 -15.27 -11.32 8.70
C GLY A 132 -15.90 -12.36 7.78
N ALA A 133 -16.67 -11.92 6.77
CA ALA A 133 -17.21 -12.78 5.72
C ALA A 133 -16.12 -13.36 4.80
N ALA A 134 -15.00 -12.64 4.63
CA ALA A 134 -13.81 -13.12 3.93
C ALA A 134 -12.88 -13.98 4.81
N GLY A 135 -13.25 -14.25 6.07
CA GLY A 135 -12.49 -15.12 6.99
C GLY A 135 -11.62 -14.38 8.00
N TYR A 136 -11.46 -13.06 7.89
CA TYR A 136 -10.70 -12.23 8.83
C TYR A 136 -11.58 -11.81 10.01
N ARG A 137 -11.76 -12.73 10.97
CA ARG A 137 -12.57 -12.52 12.18
C ARG A 137 -11.70 -12.07 13.35
N ASN A 138 -12.33 -11.50 14.37
CA ASN A 138 -11.69 -11.08 15.63
C ASN A 138 -10.54 -10.08 15.44
N LEU A 139 -10.64 -9.19 14.44
CA LEU A 139 -9.67 -8.12 14.22
C LEU A 139 -9.62 -7.20 15.44
N SER A 140 -8.42 -6.97 15.97
CA SER A 140 -8.22 -5.95 17.00
C SER A 140 -8.40 -4.55 16.41
N ILE A 141 -8.54 -3.55 17.28
CA ILE A 141 -8.60 -2.16 16.82
C ILE A 141 -7.30 -1.73 16.12
N ASP A 142 -6.14 -2.21 16.58
CA ASP A 142 -4.85 -1.97 15.91
C ASP A 142 -4.79 -2.62 14.53
N ASP A 143 -5.37 -3.81 14.35
CA ASP A 143 -5.47 -4.45 13.03
C ASP A 143 -6.29 -3.60 12.07
N ILE A 144 -7.43 -3.08 12.52
CA ILE A 144 -8.31 -2.26 11.67
C ILE A 144 -7.62 -0.94 11.30
N VAL A 145 -6.92 -0.31 12.24
CA VAL A 145 -6.10 0.90 11.98
C VAL A 145 -4.98 0.58 10.99
N ARG A 146 -4.29 -0.55 11.15
CA ARG A 146 -3.26 -1.02 10.21
C ARG A 146 -3.83 -1.18 8.80
N LEU A 147 -4.98 -1.84 8.66
CA LEU A 147 -5.67 -2.00 7.37
C LEU A 147 -6.08 -0.65 6.76
N ALA A 148 -6.54 0.30 7.59
CA ALA A 148 -6.89 1.65 7.14
C ALA A 148 -5.67 2.44 6.62
N VAL A 149 -4.56 2.39 7.37
CA VAL A 149 -3.31 3.09 7.02
C VAL A 149 -2.67 2.50 5.76
N ILE A 150 -2.65 1.18 5.64
CA ILE A 150 -2.09 0.46 4.46
C ILE A 150 -3.08 0.47 3.27
N ASP A 151 -4.32 0.91 3.48
CA ASP A 151 -5.36 0.97 2.47
C ASP A 151 -5.68 -0.42 1.87
N VAL A 152 -5.86 -1.41 2.75
CA VAL A 152 -6.36 -2.73 2.36
C VAL A 152 -7.89 -2.65 2.21
N THR A 153 -8.38 -2.88 1.00
CA THR A 153 -9.81 -2.79 0.65
C THR A 153 -10.48 -4.15 0.57
N VAL A 154 -11.80 -4.20 0.73
CA VAL A 154 -12.58 -5.42 0.51
C VAL A 154 -12.46 -5.90 -0.93
N ALA A 155 -12.36 -4.96 -1.88
CA ALA A 155 -12.13 -5.28 -3.29
C ALA A 155 -10.78 -5.98 -3.52
N HIS A 156 -9.71 -5.53 -2.87
CA HIS A 156 -8.39 -6.16 -2.92
C HIS A 156 -8.43 -7.59 -2.37
N VAL A 157 -9.04 -7.77 -1.20
CA VAL A 157 -9.20 -9.09 -0.56
C VAL A 157 -9.99 -10.06 -1.45
N ARG A 158 -11.16 -9.63 -1.93
CA ARG A 158 -12.02 -10.47 -2.80
C ARG A 158 -11.34 -10.78 -4.12
N GLY A 159 -10.66 -9.80 -4.73
CA GLY A 159 -9.96 -10.00 -5.99
C GLY A 159 -8.81 -11.01 -5.88
N LEU A 160 -8.04 -10.98 -4.78
CA LEU A 160 -7.00 -11.97 -4.53
C LEU A 160 -7.60 -13.35 -4.25
N ALA A 161 -8.71 -13.42 -3.52
CA ALA A 161 -9.43 -14.67 -3.30
C ALA A 161 -9.90 -15.30 -4.62
N GLN A 162 -10.48 -14.50 -5.53
CA GLN A 162 -10.88 -14.93 -6.88
C GLN A 162 -9.69 -15.36 -7.74
N ALA A 163 -8.51 -14.81 -7.50
CA ALA A 163 -7.27 -15.19 -8.17
C ALA A 163 -6.59 -16.44 -7.56
N GLY A 164 -7.22 -17.09 -6.57
CA GLY A 164 -6.74 -18.33 -5.94
C GLY A 164 -6.06 -18.14 -4.57
N TYR A 165 -6.06 -16.92 -4.01
CA TYR A 165 -5.39 -16.57 -2.76
C TYR A 165 -6.41 -16.25 -1.65
N GLY A 166 -7.42 -17.11 -1.49
CA GLY A 166 -8.53 -16.90 -0.53
C GLY A 166 -8.19 -17.17 0.93
N SER A 167 -7.05 -17.81 1.20
CA SER A 167 -6.66 -18.27 2.54
C SER A 167 -5.41 -17.56 3.08
N LEU A 168 -5.14 -16.33 2.63
CA LEU A 168 -3.99 -15.57 3.10
C LEU A 168 -4.16 -15.15 4.56
N SER A 169 -3.08 -15.24 5.33
CA SER A 169 -3.01 -14.62 6.66
C SER A 169 -3.25 -13.10 6.55
N LEU A 170 -3.63 -12.45 7.66
CA LEU A 170 -3.78 -11.00 7.69
C LEU A 170 -2.45 -10.30 7.33
N ASP A 171 -1.34 -10.83 7.83
CA ASP A 171 0.00 -10.30 7.55
C ASP A 171 0.36 -10.42 6.06
N ASP A 172 0.07 -11.55 5.43
CA ASP A 172 0.28 -11.70 3.98
C ASP A 172 -0.63 -10.80 3.18
N MET A 173 -1.89 -10.64 3.57
CA MET A 173 -2.81 -9.68 2.94
C MET A 173 -2.24 -8.26 3.00
N VAL A 174 -1.71 -7.84 4.16
CA VAL A 174 -1.03 -6.55 4.29
C VAL A 174 0.22 -6.46 3.42
N ARG A 175 1.06 -7.51 3.38
CA ARG A 175 2.26 -7.56 2.54
C ARG A 175 1.93 -7.42 1.05
N THR A 176 0.85 -8.07 0.58
CA THR A 176 0.42 -7.93 -0.83
C THR A 176 0.09 -6.48 -1.18
N ARG A 177 -0.57 -5.75 -0.27
CA ARG A 177 -0.90 -4.34 -0.50
C ARG A 177 0.34 -3.45 -0.50
N ILE A 178 1.23 -3.63 0.47
CA ILE A 178 2.49 -2.87 0.58
C ILE A 178 3.36 -3.05 -0.66
N HIS A 179 3.47 -4.29 -1.16
CA HIS A 179 4.32 -4.64 -2.29
C HIS A 179 3.59 -4.71 -3.62
N ARG A 180 2.42 -4.07 -3.72
CA ARG A 180 1.65 -3.88 -4.97
C ARG A 180 1.31 -5.19 -5.71
N VAL A 181 1.11 -6.28 -4.97
CA VAL A 181 0.59 -7.54 -5.48
C VAL A 181 -0.93 -7.42 -5.59
N THR A 182 -1.41 -6.88 -6.71
CA THR A 182 -2.84 -6.69 -6.97
C THR A 182 -3.48 -7.92 -7.62
N PRO A 183 -4.82 -8.05 -7.56
CA PRO A 183 -5.53 -9.07 -8.34
C PRO A 183 -5.20 -9.02 -9.84
N GLU A 184 -5.04 -7.82 -10.41
CA GLU A 184 -4.64 -7.60 -11.81
C GLU A 184 -3.23 -8.15 -12.07
N PHE A 185 -2.27 -7.85 -11.19
CA PHE A 185 -0.90 -8.34 -11.29
C PHE A 185 -0.85 -9.87 -11.35
N VAL A 186 -1.61 -10.56 -10.49
CA VAL A 186 -1.69 -12.02 -10.47
C VAL A 186 -2.31 -12.57 -11.75
N ARG A 187 -3.41 -11.97 -12.25
CA ARG A 187 -4.04 -12.39 -13.51
C ARG A 187 -3.12 -12.17 -14.72
N ASP A 188 -2.40 -11.07 -14.74
CA ASP A 188 -1.47 -10.75 -15.82
C ASP A 188 -0.27 -11.71 -15.84
N LEU A 189 0.23 -12.14 -14.67
CA LEU A 189 1.24 -13.20 -14.57
C LEU A 189 0.70 -14.53 -15.13
N ALA A 190 -0.53 -14.90 -14.76
CA ALA A 190 -1.19 -16.09 -15.29
C ALA A 190 -1.34 -16.05 -16.83
N ALA A 191 -1.62 -14.87 -17.39
CA ALA A 191 -1.76 -14.66 -18.83
C ALA A 191 -0.43 -14.81 -19.61
N VAL A 192 0.71 -14.59 -18.95
CA VAL A 192 2.04 -14.81 -19.54
C VAL A 192 2.66 -16.18 -19.18
N GLY A 193 1.85 -17.07 -18.58
CA GLY A 193 2.20 -18.46 -18.33
C GLY A 193 2.60 -18.79 -16.89
N TYR A 194 2.59 -17.83 -15.98
CA TYR A 194 3.00 -18.01 -14.58
C TYR A 194 1.78 -18.10 -13.66
N LYS A 195 1.40 -19.32 -13.30
CA LYS A 195 0.21 -19.61 -12.47
C LYS A 195 0.64 -20.28 -11.16
N GLY A 196 -0.19 -20.17 -10.13
CA GLY A 196 0.03 -20.87 -8.85
C GLY A 196 1.29 -20.46 -8.11
N ILE A 197 1.73 -19.20 -8.29
CA ILE A 197 2.92 -18.66 -7.61
C ILE A 197 2.62 -18.54 -6.12
N VAL A 198 3.50 -19.02 -5.25
CA VAL A 198 3.29 -18.86 -3.80
C VAL A 198 3.32 -17.38 -3.40
N VAL A 199 2.57 -17.00 -2.36
CA VAL A 199 2.41 -15.57 -2.00
C VAL A 199 3.73 -14.86 -1.70
N ASP A 200 4.69 -15.56 -1.09
CA ASP A 200 6.02 -15.02 -0.81
C ASP A 200 6.77 -14.62 -2.09
N ASP A 201 6.65 -15.42 -3.14
CA ASP A 201 7.25 -15.13 -4.44
C ASP A 201 6.53 -13.99 -5.15
N LEU A 202 5.20 -13.91 -5.07
CA LEU A 202 4.45 -12.75 -5.57
C LEU A 202 4.93 -11.46 -4.90
N VAL A 203 5.09 -11.49 -3.57
CA VAL A 203 5.60 -10.36 -2.79
C VAL A 203 7.03 -10.01 -3.22
N ARG A 204 7.93 -10.99 -3.37
CA ARG A 204 9.29 -10.76 -3.89
C ARG A 204 9.29 -10.15 -5.30
N MET A 205 8.42 -10.63 -6.18
CA MET A 205 8.24 -10.06 -7.52
C MET A 205 7.79 -8.59 -7.43
N GLY A 206 6.85 -8.27 -6.55
CA GLY A 206 6.41 -6.90 -6.27
C GLY A 206 7.54 -6.00 -5.73
N ILE A 207 8.31 -6.49 -4.75
CA ILE A 207 9.46 -5.77 -4.16
C ILE A 207 10.51 -5.43 -5.22
N HIS A 208 10.85 -6.39 -6.08
CA HIS A 208 11.92 -6.21 -7.05
C HIS A 208 11.43 -5.63 -8.38
N GLY A 209 10.12 -5.52 -8.61
CA GLY A 209 9.54 -5.04 -9.85
C GLY A 209 9.69 -6.05 -11.00
N ALA A 210 9.56 -7.35 -10.71
CA ALA A 210 9.48 -8.40 -11.73
C ALA A 210 8.05 -8.44 -12.28
N THR A 211 7.79 -7.65 -13.33
CA THR A 211 6.43 -7.43 -13.84
C THR A 211 6.07 -8.32 -15.03
N PRO A 212 4.77 -8.55 -15.31
CA PRO A 212 4.31 -9.18 -16.54
C PRO A 212 4.86 -8.51 -17.81
N ALA A 213 5.06 -7.19 -17.80
CA ALA A 213 5.65 -6.47 -18.92
C ALA A 213 7.12 -6.86 -19.15
N ASN A 214 7.91 -7.05 -18.09
CA ASN A 214 9.29 -7.53 -18.22
C ASN A 214 9.34 -8.96 -18.78
N ILE A 215 8.43 -9.83 -18.34
CA ILE A 215 8.30 -11.20 -18.83
C ILE A 215 7.94 -11.20 -20.32
N LYS A 216 6.96 -10.39 -20.76
CA LYS A 216 6.60 -10.24 -22.18
C LYS A 216 7.79 -9.77 -23.03
N ALA A 217 8.60 -8.84 -22.52
CA ALA A 217 9.80 -8.38 -23.23
C ALA A 217 10.85 -9.50 -23.41
N LEU A 218 11.06 -10.34 -22.40
CA LEU A 218 11.91 -11.54 -22.52
C LEU A 218 11.34 -12.50 -23.57
N GLN A 219 10.04 -12.81 -23.50
CA GLN A 219 9.36 -13.70 -24.44
C GLN A 219 9.42 -13.18 -25.88
N ALA A 220 9.28 -11.87 -26.10
CA ALA A 220 9.41 -11.24 -27.41
C ALA A 220 10.83 -11.36 -27.99
N ALA A 221 11.86 -11.36 -27.14
CA ALA A 221 13.25 -11.61 -27.52
C ALA A 221 13.60 -13.10 -27.64
N GLY A 222 12.59 -14.00 -27.61
CA GLY A 222 12.79 -15.44 -27.71
C GLY A 222 13.36 -16.09 -26.45
N ILE A 223 13.33 -15.39 -25.31
CA ILE A 223 13.78 -15.90 -24.00
C ILE A 223 12.54 -16.37 -23.23
N ARG A 224 12.44 -17.67 -22.99
CA ARG A 224 11.27 -18.32 -22.38
C ARG A 224 11.70 -19.38 -21.37
N GLY A 225 10.78 -19.79 -20.51
CA GLY A 225 10.97 -20.93 -19.60
C GLY A 225 11.68 -20.61 -18.29
N GLN A 226 11.93 -19.32 -18.00
CA GLN A 226 12.56 -18.90 -16.74
C GLN A 226 11.66 -19.26 -15.55
N SER A 227 12.25 -19.73 -14.46
CA SER A 227 11.51 -19.88 -13.21
C SER A 227 11.14 -18.52 -12.61
N VAL A 228 10.24 -18.49 -11.63
CA VAL A 228 9.91 -17.24 -10.90
C VAL A 228 11.15 -16.64 -10.24
N GLU A 229 11.99 -17.50 -9.64
CA GLU A 229 13.25 -17.07 -9.02
C GLU A 229 14.22 -16.47 -10.06
N ASP A 230 14.32 -17.05 -11.26
CA ASP A 230 15.15 -16.48 -12.33
C ASP A 230 14.66 -15.10 -12.76
N LEU A 231 13.33 -14.91 -12.88
CA LEU A 231 12.75 -13.61 -13.23
C LEU A 231 13.06 -12.55 -12.17
N ILE A 232 12.97 -12.91 -10.90
CA ILE A 232 13.33 -12.03 -9.78
C ILE A 232 14.82 -11.68 -9.86
N ARG A 233 15.70 -12.68 -10.03
CA ARG A 233 17.15 -12.46 -10.14
C ARG A 233 17.54 -11.61 -11.34
N PHE A 234 16.90 -11.84 -12.50
CA PHE A 234 17.10 -11.04 -13.69
C PHE A 234 16.77 -9.59 -13.44
N ARG A 235 15.67 -9.33 -12.71
CA ARG A 235 15.29 -7.97 -12.36
C ARG A 235 16.28 -7.32 -11.39
N ILE A 236 16.69 -8.02 -10.32
CA ILE A 236 17.68 -7.54 -9.34
C ILE A 236 19.01 -7.17 -10.02
N HIS A 237 19.52 -8.05 -10.90
CA HIS A 237 20.83 -7.89 -11.53
C HIS A 237 20.78 -7.20 -12.90
N LYS A 238 19.61 -6.69 -13.31
CA LYS A 238 19.39 -6.00 -14.58
C LYS A 238 19.84 -6.83 -15.79
N VAL A 239 19.52 -8.12 -15.79
CA VAL A 239 19.63 -9.00 -16.96
C VAL A 239 18.45 -8.65 -17.89
N THR A 240 18.73 -7.91 -18.96
CA THR A 240 17.71 -7.45 -19.92
C THR A 240 17.71 -8.31 -21.19
N PRO A 241 16.63 -8.27 -22.00
CA PRO A 241 16.64 -8.88 -23.33
C PRO A 241 17.82 -8.43 -24.20
N ASP A 242 18.11 -7.13 -24.22
CA ASP A 242 19.23 -6.55 -24.99
C ASP A 242 20.59 -7.06 -24.50
N TYR A 243 20.76 -7.20 -23.19
CA TYR A 243 21.98 -7.77 -22.63
C TYR A 243 22.16 -9.22 -23.09
N ILE A 244 21.13 -10.06 -22.97
CA ILE A 244 21.19 -11.46 -23.42
C ILE A 244 21.48 -11.55 -24.92
N LYS A 245 20.86 -10.68 -25.73
CA LYS A 245 21.13 -10.58 -27.17
C LYS A 245 22.59 -10.20 -27.44
N GLY A 246 23.12 -9.19 -26.74
CA GLY A 246 24.53 -8.78 -26.87
C GLY A 246 25.50 -9.90 -26.51
N MET A 247 25.19 -10.71 -25.48
CA MET A 247 26.01 -11.87 -25.14
C MET A 247 26.02 -12.92 -26.26
N ARG A 248 24.86 -13.17 -26.89
CA ARG A 248 24.76 -14.06 -28.05
C ARG A 248 25.60 -13.55 -29.23
N GLU A 249 25.60 -12.24 -29.48
CA GLU A 249 26.38 -11.60 -30.56
C GLU A 249 27.90 -11.75 -30.39
N VAL A 250 28.39 -11.87 -29.14
CA VAL A 250 29.81 -12.15 -28.86
C VAL A 250 30.11 -13.65 -28.71
N GLY A 251 29.20 -14.52 -29.15
CA GLY A 251 29.38 -15.96 -29.23
C GLY A 251 28.96 -16.73 -27.98
N PHE A 252 28.43 -16.07 -26.95
CA PHE A 252 27.91 -16.74 -25.75
C PHE A 252 26.44 -17.11 -25.96
N VAL A 253 26.20 -18.11 -26.81
CA VAL A 253 24.86 -18.52 -27.25
C VAL A 253 24.15 -19.42 -26.23
N THR A 254 24.89 -20.34 -25.60
CA THR A 254 24.39 -21.30 -24.60
C THR A 254 24.90 -20.92 -23.21
N VAL A 255 24.20 -19.98 -22.58
CA VAL A 255 24.54 -19.47 -21.24
C VAL A 255 23.36 -19.71 -20.31
N SER A 256 23.60 -20.28 -19.14
CA SER A 256 22.56 -20.46 -18.14
C SER A 256 22.14 -19.13 -17.51
N GLU A 257 20.93 -19.08 -16.94
CA GLU A 257 20.41 -17.95 -16.17
C GLU A 257 21.39 -17.53 -15.06
N GLU A 258 21.98 -18.52 -14.36
CA GLU A 258 22.97 -18.28 -13.32
C GLU A 258 24.23 -17.59 -13.87
N GLN A 259 24.74 -18.05 -15.02
CA GLN A 259 25.91 -17.45 -15.66
C GLN A 259 25.62 -16.03 -16.16
N LEU A 260 24.43 -15.77 -16.73
CA LEU A 260 24.01 -14.44 -17.15
C LEU A 260 23.98 -13.47 -15.96
N VAL A 261 23.40 -13.91 -14.83
CA VAL A 261 23.36 -13.13 -13.58
C VAL A 261 24.77 -12.90 -13.05
N ARG A 262 25.61 -13.94 -13.00
CA ARG A 262 26.99 -13.85 -12.51
C ARG A 262 27.82 -12.84 -13.32
N MET A 263 27.72 -12.90 -14.65
CA MET A 263 28.36 -11.92 -15.53
C MET A 263 27.88 -10.49 -15.24
N LYS A 264 26.57 -10.26 -15.04
CA LYS A 264 26.05 -8.94 -14.66
C LYS A 264 26.58 -8.45 -13.31
N ILE A 265 26.69 -9.32 -12.32
CA ILE A 265 27.25 -8.99 -10.99
C ILE A 265 28.69 -8.47 -11.14
N HIS A 266 29.48 -9.11 -11.99
CA HIS A 266 30.87 -8.73 -12.26
C HIS A 266 31.03 -7.71 -13.39
N LYS A 267 29.94 -7.05 -13.82
CA LYS A 267 29.93 -6.01 -14.87
C LYS A 267 30.49 -6.47 -16.22
N VAL A 268 30.42 -7.77 -16.50
CA VAL A 268 30.72 -8.33 -17.82
C VAL A 268 29.56 -8.01 -18.75
N ASP A 269 29.85 -7.37 -19.87
CA ASP A 269 28.93 -7.16 -20.98
C ASP A 269 29.60 -7.47 -22.33
N ALA A 270 28.83 -7.35 -23.41
CA ALA A 270 29.34 -7.63 -24.75
C ALA A 270 30.50 -6.71 -25.16
N GLN A 271 30.55 -5.48 -24.65
CA GLN A 271 31.65 -4.55 -24.96
C GLN A 271 32.93 -4.99 -24.23
N PHE A 272 32.82 -5.32 -22.95
CA PHE A 272 33.93 -5.89 -22.18
C PHE A 272 34.57 -7.08 -22.88
N ILE A 273 33.77 -8.00 -23.42
CA ILE A 273 34.26 -9.19 -24.14
C ILE A 273 34.96 -8.79 -25.45
N ARG A 274 34.42 -7.83 -26.20
CA ARG A 274 35.05 -7.33 -27.42
C ARG A 274 36.41 -6.67 -27.15
N ASP A 275 36.48 -5.82 -26.14
CA ASP A 275 37.71 -5.10 -25.78
C ASP A 275 38.79 -6.09 -25.33
N ALA A 276 38.44 -7.03 -24.43
CA ALA A 276 39.37 -8.06 -23.97
C ALA A 276 39.96 -8.90 -25.12
N ARG A 277 39.13 -9.27 -26.10
CA ARG A 277 39.57 -10.00 -27.29
C ARG A 277 40.41 -9.14 -28.24
N ALA A 278 40.08 -7.86 -28.40
CA ALA A 278 40.85 -6.91 -29.20
C ALA A 278 42.27 -6.70 -28.64
N ASP A 279 42.39 -6.76 -27.31
CA ASP A 279 43.66 -6.70 -26.59
C ASP A 279 44.39 -8.06 -26.49
N GLY A 280 43.90 -9.07 -27.22
CA GLY A 280 44.56 -10.37 -27.38
C GLY A 280 44.33 -11.37 -26.24
N LEU A 281 43.42 -11.11 -25.31
CA LEU A 281 43.08 -12.07 -24.25
C LEU A 281 42.10 -13.14 -24.74
N SER A 282 42.29 -14.35 -24.25
CA SER A 282 41.38 -15.47 -24.53
C SER A 282 40.17 -15.41 -23.59
N VAL A 283 38.99 -15.20 -24.17
CA VAL A 283 37.69 -15.23 -23.47
C VAL A 283 36.75 -16.14 -24.25
N GLN A 284 36.72 -17.43 -23.90
CA GLN A 284 35.95 -18.46 -24.61
C GLN A 284 34.65 -18.81 -23.88
N THR A 285 34.67 -18.76 -22.54
CA THR A 285 33.52 -19.14 -21.71
C THR A 285 33.00 -17.97 -20.86
N PRO A 286 31.75 -18.03 -20.39
CA PRO A 286 31.25 -17.11 -19.37
C PRO A 286 32.11 -17.09 -18.10
N GLY A 287 32.73 -18.23 -17.75
CA GLY A 287 33.67 -18.34 -16.63
C GLY A 287 34.91 -17.48 -16.87
N ASP A 288 35.55 -17.63 -18.02
CA ASP A 288 36.74 -16.84 -18.40
C ASP A 288 36.44 -15.34 -18.34
N ALA A 289 35.27 -14.92 -18.83
CA ALA A 289 34.86 -13.52 -18.82
C ALA A 289 34.70 -12.98 -17.39
N VAL A 290 34.09 -13.78 -16.50
CA VAL A 290 33.94 -13.42 -15.08
C VAL A 290 35.28 -13.40 -14.36
N ASP A 291 36.12 -14.41 -14.56
CA ASP A 291 37.43 -14.51 -13.93
C ASP A 291 38.32 -13.35 -14.36
N LEU A 292 38.29 -12.99 -15.64
CA LEU A 292 38.97 -11.82 -16.17
C LEU A 292 38.41 -10.51 -15.57
N ALA A 293 37.10 -10.39 -15.36
CA ALA A 293 36.52 -9.20 -14.74
C ALA A 293 36.91 -9.03 -13.26
N ILE A 294 37.15 -10.14 -12.55
CA ILE A 294 37.53 -10.12 -11.12
C ILE A 294 39.04 -9.95 -10.95
N HIS A 295 39.83 -10.74 -11.69
CA HIS A 295 41.28 -10.91 -11.47
C HIS A 295 42.14 -10.35 -12.61
N GLY A 296 41.52 -9.93 -13.71
CA GLY A 296 42.25 -9.47 -14.89
C GLY A 296 43.07 -8.20 -14.64
N PRO A 297 44.02 -7.89 -15.54
CA PRO A 297 44.73 -6.63 -15.52
C PRO A 297 43.73 -5.48 -15.46
N ARG A 298 43.97 -4.46 -14.61
CA ARG A 298 43.12 -3.27 -14.56
C ARG A 298 43.16 -2.57 -15.91
N TRP A 299 42.16 -2.83 -16.74
CA TRP A 299 41.98 -2.19 -18.03
C TRP A 299 41.87 -0.68 -17.85
N HIS A 300 42.97 0.02 -18.12
CA HIS A 300 42.93 1.46 -18.22
C HIS A 300 42.15 1.82 -19.47
N LYS A 301 40.94 2.38 -19.29
CA LYS A 301 40.17 3.01 -20.36
C LYS A 301 41.10 3.92 -21.15
N ARG A 302 41.44 3.55 -22.39
CA ARG A 302 41.92 4.54 -23.36
C ARG A 302 40.79 5.54 -23.54
N ARG A 303 41.07 6.80 -23.19
CA ARG A 303 40.18 7.95 -23.38
C ARG A 303 39.89 8.15 -24.86
#